data_AF-A0A225UB31-F1
#
_entry.id   AF-A0A225UB31-F1
#
_cell.length_a   1.000
_cell.length_b   1.000
_cell.length_c   1.000
_cell.angle_alpha   90.00
_cell.angle_beta   90.00
_cell.angle_gamma   90.00
#
_symmetry.space_group_name_H-M   'P 1'
#
loop_
_entity.id
_entity.type
_entity.pdbx_description
1 polymer ?
#
loop_
_entity_poly.entity_id
_entity_poly.type
_entity_poly.pdbx_seq_one_letter_code
_entity_poly.pdbx_strand_id
1 'polypeptide(L)'
;MPRIGTHSNRREERTTSYYRGYKHTKALGSSRKIVYRCSKFRNGCRGTMKYTVATMGCFSVRPHTCRNAVVAGSIIDVLCVMKAHVDVLAIERIATSARQIWETVRGEFYDDDNQHVVRRRFELQAVRRIHRARNQHFSGDGYGVVEIPPLSLALNETATFFQFDYVSINHANTSKPKRLLAGAHPTLVNLLRYNGTTLFVDATFRLYHVDTNNRASGLFVPVYYMLSTARVESAYWNMIHFISQGTDQPIQPAGIVCEIEGALHNAIQTQFPNTIVVGCLFDMKQA
;
A
#
# COMPACT_ATOMS: atom_id res chain seq x y z
N MET A 1 1.40 30.12 49.27
CA MET A 1 1.27 30.48 47.83
C MET A 1 2.60 31.08 47.38
N PRO A 2 3.42 30.32 46.63
CA PRO A 2 3.62 30.71 45.23
C PRO A 2 3.75 29.54 44.22
N ARG A 3 3.06 29.76 43.09
CA ARG A 3 3.39 29.49 41.68
C ARG A 3 3.71 28.06 41.21
N ILE A 4 2.66 27.45 40.67
CA ILE A 4 2.67 26.52 39.54
C ILE A 4 3.38 27.19 38.34
N GLY A 5 4.29 26.44 37.73
CA GLY A 5 5.01 26.71 36.49
C GLY A 5 6.31 25.89 36.50
N THR A 6 6.64 25.05 35.54
CA THR A 6 6.45 25.17 34.10
C THR A 6 6.69 23.82 33.43
N HIS A 7 6.01 23.61 32.29
CA HIS A 7 6.20 22.51 31.34
C HIS A 7 7.66 22.05 31.18
N SER A 8 7.96 20.78 31.46
CA SER A 8 9.23 20.17 31.08
C SER A 8 9.27 19.88 29.57
N ASN A 9 9.82 20.84 28.83
CA ASN A 9 10.64 20.69 27.62
C ASN A 9 10.40 19.50 26.66
N ARG A 10 9.23 19.50 26.00
CA ARG A 10 8.94 18.75 24.76
C ARG A 10 9.97 18.97 23.62
N ARG A 11 10.86 19.98 23.74
CA ARG A 11 11.87 20.39 22.74
C ARG A 11 13.26 19.75 22.98
N GLU A 12 13.62 19.42 24.22
CA GLU A 12 14.94 18.83 24.57
C GLU A 12 15.10 17.38 24.09
N GLU A 13 13.99 16.66 23.98
CA GLU A 13 13.97 15.23 23.67
C GLU A 13 14.23 14.90 22.18
N ARG A 14 14.16 15.88 21.27
CA ARG A 14 14.43 15.71 19.83
C ARG A 14 15.91 15.75 19.44
N THR A 15 16.79 16.19 20.34
CA THR A 15 18.20 16.49 20.01
C THR A 15 19.21 15.64 20.78
N THR A 16 18.77 14.77 21.68
CA THR A 16 19.64 14.04 22.62
C THR A 16 19.82 12.57 22.22
N SER A 17 21.01 11.99 22.42
CA SER A 17 21.36 10.58 22.12
C SER A 17 22.31 10.03 23.18
N TYR A 18 22.17 8.76 23.57
CA TYR A 18 23.07 8.09 24.52
C TYR A 18 23.89 7.00 23.81
N TYR A 19 25.21 6.96 24.02
CA TYR A 19 26.11 5.99 23.40
C TYR A 19 27.33 5.70 24.29
N ARG A 20 27.65 4.41 24.49
CA ARG A 20 28.75 3.93 25.36
C ARG A 20 28.75 4.59 26.75
N GLY A 21 27.58 4.78 27.35
CA GLY A 21 27.42 5.39 28.67
C GLY A 21 27.45 6.93 28.69
N TYR A 22 27.55 7.62 27.54
CA TYR A 22 27.60 9.08 27.52
C TYR A 22 26.36 9.70 26.89
N LYS A 23 25.88 10.82 27.46
CA LYS A 23 24.83 11.67 26.88
C LYS A 23 25.42 12.63 25.85
N HIS A 24 24.90 12.59 24.64
CA HIS A 24 25.24 13.46 23.53
C HIS A 24 24.05 14.32 23.07
N THR A 25 24.34 15.47 22.47
CA THR A 25 23.38 16.38 21.85
C THR A 25 23.76 16.62 20.39
N LYS A 26 22.76 16.69 19.50
CA LYS A 26 22.95 16.87 18.06
C LYS A 26 23.70 18.17 17.78
N ALA A 27 24.76 18.07 16.99
CA ALA A 27 25.55 19.21 16.54
C ALA A 27 25.30 19.53 15.06
N LEU A 28 25.37 18.51 14.19
CA LEU A 28 25.22 18.67 12.73
C LEU A 28 24.46 17.46 12.16
N GLY A 29 23.69 17.66 11.09
CA GLY A 29 23.05 16.55 10.37
C GLY A 29 22.96 16.79 8.86
N SER A 30 23.19 15.72 8.09
CA SER A 30 22.94 15.65 6.65
C SER A 30 22.18 14.37 6.31
N SER A 31 21.85 14.17 5.03
CA SER A 31 21.25 12.93 4.52
C SER A 31 22.17 11.70 4.64
N ARG A 32 23.49 11.92 4.78
CA ARG A 32 24.52 10.85 4.84
C ARG A 32 25.02 10.56 6.25
N LYS A 33 25.09 11.58 7.12
CA LYS A 33 25.67 11.44 8.47
C LYS A 33 25.06 12.42 9.47
N ILE A 34 25.08 12.06 10.75
CA ILE A 34 24.69 12.94 11.86
C ILE A 34 25.82 12.96 12.87
N VAL A 35 26.17 14.14 13.37
CA VAL A 35 27.22 14.33 14.37
C VAL A 35 26.60 14.79 15.68
N TYR A 36 26.99 14.12 16.75
CA TYR A 36 26.54 14.36 18.11
C TYR A 36 27.75 14.72 18.99
N ARG A 37 27.66 15.82 19.74
CA ARG A 37 28.68 16.26 20.70
C ARG A 37 28.27 15.85 22.12
N CYS A 38 29.24 15.63 23.00
CA CYS A 38 28.96 15.37 24.40
C CYS A 38 28.08 16.50 24.99
N SER A 39 27.10 16.15 25.82
CA SER A 39 26.27 17.13 26.52
C SER A 39 27.09 18.07 27.42
N LYS A 40 28.25 17.60 27.91
CA LYS A 40 29.24 18.38 28.67
C LYS A 40 30.25 19.11 27.78
N PHE A 41 29.96 19.31 26.49
CA PHE A 41 30.85 20.00 25.55
C PHE A 41 31.21 21.42 26.00
N ARG A 42 30.24 22.16 26.55
CA ARG A 42 30.48 23.50 27.10
C ARG A 42 31.34 23.49 28.38
N ASN A 43 31.45 22.33 29.04
CA ASN A 43 32.28 22.12 30.22
C ASN A 43 33.65 21.50 29.86
N GLY A 44 34.07 21.59 28.59
CA GLY A 44 35.38 21.15 28.12
C GLY A 44 35.46 19.76 27.49
N CYS A 45 34.39 18.94 27.52
CA CYS A 45 34.43 17.61 26.94
C CYS A 45 34.25 17.61 25.42
N ARG A 46 35.31 17.30 24.66
CA ARG A 46 35.26 17.25 23.19
C ARG A 46 34.75 15.92 22.61
N GLY A 47 34.23 15.03 23.47
CA GLY A 47 33.69 13.73 23.07
C GLY A 47 32.63 13.87 21.99
N THR A 48 32.81 13.17 20.87
CA THR A 48 31.96 13.30 19.69
C THR A 48 31.66 11.93 19.12
N MET A 49 30.40 11.72 18.73
CA MET A 49 29.92 10.49 18.11
C MET A 49 29.30 10.83 16.75
N LYS A 50 29.59 10.00 15.76
CA LYS A 50 29.05 10.12 14.41
C LYS A 50 28.19 8.91 14.10
N TYR A 51 26.99 9.21 13.61
CA TYR A 51 26.08 8.24 13.03
C TYR A 51 26.19 8.29 11.51
N THR A 52 26.41 7.14 10.88
CA THR A 52 26.46 7.01 9.42
C THR A 52 25.22 6.28 8.93
N VAL A 53 24.49 6.88 7.99
CA VAL A 53 23.20 6.33 7.50
C VAL A 53 23.41 5.06 6.67
N ALA A 54 24.48 4.98 5.89
CA ALA A 54 24.77 3.82 5.02
C ALA A 54 25.05 2.53 5.81
N THR A 55 25.80 2.62 6.91
CA THR A 55 26.17 1.46 7.73
C THR A 55 25.30 1.31 8.97
N MET A 56 24.38 2.24 9.20
CA MET A 56 23.51 2.29 10.39
C MET A 56 24.28 2.22 11.72
N GLY A 57 25.57 2.58 11.70
CA GLY A 57 26.48 2.46 12.84
C GLY A 57 26.75 3.79 13.53
N CYS A 58 26.93 3.73 14.85
CA CYS A 58 27.48 4.83 15.65
C CYS A 58 28.96 4.55 15.93
N PHE A 59 29.81 5.55 15.69
CA PHE A 59 31.25 5.47 15.98
C PHE A 59 31.68 6.67 16.80
N SER A 60 32.51 6.42 17.82
CA SER A 60 33.17 7.50 18.55
C SER A 60 34.23 8.12 17.64
N VAL A 61 34.10 9.43 17.39
CA VAL A 61 35.06 10.20 16.58
C VAL A 61 36.11 10.86 17.46
N ARG A 62 35.69 11.33 18.65
CA ARG A 62 36.59 11.89 19.65
C ARG A 62 36.31 11.26 21.00
N PRO A 63 37.36 10.88 21.77
CA PRO A 63 37.18 10.29 23.08
C PRO A 63 36.57 11.30 24.06
N HIS A 64 35.89 10.78 25.07
CA HIS A 64 35.37 11.59 26.16
C HIS A 64 36.45 11.84 27.20
N THR A 65 36.51 13.05 27.72
CA THR A 65 37.37 13.43 28.85
C THR A 65 36.58 13.64 30.14
N CYS A 66 35.25 13.66 30.07
CA CYS A 66 34.40 13.76 31.24
C CYS A 66 34.26 12.40 31.93
N ARG A 67 34.40 12.36 33.26
CA ARG A 67 33.98 11.21 34.07
C ARG A 67 32.48 11.32 34.28
N ASN A 68 31.72 10.51 33.55
CA ASN A 68 30.35 10.11 33.83
C ASN A 68 29.94 9.13 32.73
N ALA A 69 30.28 7.86 32.92
CA ALA A 69 29.45 6.81 32.36
C ALA A 69 28.14 6.88 33.13
N VAL A 70 27.08 7.39 32.51
CA VAL A 70 25.73 7.15 33.00
C VAL A 70 25.63 5.63 33.09
N VAL A 71 25.44 5.09 34.30
CA VAL A 71 24.98 3.72 34.51
C VAL A 71 23.54 3.70 34.00
N ALA A 72 23.39 3.70 32.68
CA ALA A 72 22.13 3.41 32.04
C ALA A 72 21.90 1.94 32.33
N GLY A 73 20.93 1.64 33.21
CA GLY A 73 20.42 0.28 33.36
C GLY A 73 20.26 -0.32 31.97
N SER A 74 21.02 -1.40 31.74
CA SER A 74 21.04 -2.24 30.53
C SER A 74 20.43 -1.55 29.29
N ILE A 75 21.26 -0.86 28.50
CA ILE A 75 20.86 -0.44 27.16
C ILE A 75 20.70 -1.72 26.32
N ILE A 76 19.47 -2.23 26.21
CA ILE A 76 19.15 -3.35 25.31
C ILE A 76 18.92 -2.74 23.92
N ASP A 77 19.78 -3.10 22.95
CA ASP A 77 19.57 -2.72 21.55
C ASP A 77 18.46 -3.58 20.93
N VAL A 78 17.21 -3.17 21.16
CA VAL A 78 16.01 -3.83 20.60
C VAL A 78 15.81 -3.54 19.12
N LEU A 79 16.69 -2.79 18.45
CA LEU A 79 16.51 -2.38 17.06
C LEU A 79 16.39 -3.57 16.11
N CYS A 80 17.12 -4.66 16.36
CA CYS A 80 17.04 -5.87 15.54
C CYS A 80 15.67 -6.55 15.70
N VAL A 81 15.21 -6.68 16.95
CA VAL A 81 13.93 -7.29 17.30
C VAL A 81 12.77 -6.47 16.74
N MET A 82 12.79 -5.15 16.91
CA MET A 82 11.80 -4.24 16.35
C MET A 82 11.76 -4.33 14.81
N LYS A 83 12.91 -4.41 14.16
CA LYS A 83 12.98 -4.54 12.69
C LYS A 83 12.38 -5.85 12.20
N ALA A 84 12.73 -6.96 12.84
CA ALA A 84 12.17 -8.27 12.51
C ALA A 84 10.65 -8.28 12.72
N HIS A 85 10.17 -7.72 13.83
CA HIS A 85 8.76 -7.63 14.14
C HIS A 85 7.98 -6.78 13.12
N VAL A 86 8.56 -5.65 12.70
CA VAL A 86 7.99 -4.82 11.62
C VAL A 86 7.90 -5.57 10.30
N ASP A 87 8.90 -6.39 9.97
CA ASP A 87 8.90 -7.18 8.73
C ASP A 87 7.79 -8.26 8.78
N VAL A 88 7.65 -8.95 9.91
CA VAL A 88 6.58 -9.95 10.13
C VAL A 88 5.20 -9.30 9.96
N LEU A 89 4.92 -8.21 10.68
CA LEU A 89 3.65 -7.51 10.57
C LEU A 89 3.40 -6.93 9.17
N ALA A 90 4.45 -6.48 8.48
CA ALA A 90 4.33 -5.97 7.12
C ALA A 90 3.85 -7.02 6.12
N ILE A 91 4.24 -8.28 6.33
CA ILE A 91 3.87 -9.44 5.51
C ILE A 91 2.49 -9.97 5.92
N GLU A 92 2.30 -10.28 7.20
CA GLU A 92 1.06 -10.87 7.72
C GLU A 92 -0.14 -9.93 7.58
N ARG A 93 0.07 -8.62 7.76
CA ARG A 93 -0.99 -7.60 7.76
C ARG A 93 -0.88 -6.69 6.55
N ILE A 94 -0.79 -7.26 5.35
CA ILE A 94 -0.59 -6.50 4.10
C ILE A 94 -1.69 -5.44 3.85
N ALA A 95 -2.94 -5.73 4.22
CA ALA A 95 -4.08 -4.81 4.08
C ALA A 95 -4.05 -3.65 5.08
N THR A 96 -3.24 -3.73 6.14
CA THR A 96 -3.11 -2.67 7.13
C THR A 96 -2.21 -1.55 6.62
N SER A 97 -2.53 -0.29 6.93
CA SER A 97 -1.67 0.83 6.52
C SER A 97 -0.31 0.78 7.24
N ALA A 98 0.75 1.27 6.57
CA ALA A 98 2.08 1.33 7.17
C ALA A 98 2.12 2.15 8.46
N ARG A 99 1.21 3.12 8.60
CA ARG A 99 1.04 3.94 9.81
C ARG A 99 0.48 3.13 10.96
N GLN A 100 -0.58 2.35 10.75
CA GLN A 100 -1.19 1.52 11.80
C GLN A 100 -0.24 0.42 12.28
N ILE A 101 0.52 -0.20 11.37
CA ILE A 101 1.58 -1.16 11.75
C ILE A 101 2.62 -0.46 12.61
N TRP A 102 3.04 0.74 12.22
CA TRP A 102 3.98 1.51 13.03
C TRP A 102 3.42 1.93 14.39
N GLU A 103 2.15 2.31 14.48
CA GLU A 103 1.48 2.64 15.75
C GLU A 103 1.42 1.41 16.68
N THR A 104 1.18 0.22 16.14
CA THR A 104 1.21 -1.06 16.88
C THR A 104 2.60 -1.32 17.46
N VAL A 105 3.63 -1.32 16.60
CA VAL A 105 5.04 -1.50 17.01
C VAL A 105 5.48 -0.40 17.97
N ARG A 106 4.97 0.83 17.81
CA ARG A 106 5.28 1.92 18.72
C ARG A 106 4.72 1.64 20.11
N GLY A 107 3.46 1.23 20.23
CA GLY A 107 2.85 0.91 21.52
C GLY A 107 3.62 -0.19 22.26
N GLU A 108 3.92 -1.29 21.58
CA GLU A 108 4.60 -2.44 22.19
C GLU A 108 6.03 -2.14 22.67
N PHE A 109 6.78 -1.32 21.93
CA PHE A 109 8.20 -1.08 22.22
C PHE A 109 8.47 0.25 22.94
N TYR A 110 7.55 1.21 22.93
CA TYR A 110 7.75 2.56 23.51
C TYR A 110 6.78 2.89 24.64
N ASP A 111 6.08 1.91 25.23
CA ASP A 111 5.18 2.15 26.37
C ASP A 111 5.88 2.83 27.56
N ASP A 112 5.16 3.65 28.32
CA ASP A 112 5.72 4.58 29.32
C ASP A 112 6.45 3.86 30.49
N ASP A 113 6.19 2.57 30.70
CA ASP A 113 6.84 1.74 31.73
C ASP A 113 8.19 1.13 31.30
N ASN A 114 8.60 1.27 30.04
CA ASN A 114 9.89 0.77 29.57
C ASN A 114 11.02 1.76 29.90
N GLN A 115 11.72 1.52 31.02
CA GLN A 115 12.91 2.27 31.46
C GLN A 115 14.11 2.21 30.49
N HIS A 116 14.01 1.43 29.41
CA HIS A 116 15.07 1.25 28.43
C HIS A 116 14.99 2.31 27.31
N VAL A 117 16.08 3.06 27.13
CA VAL A 117 16.19 4.17 26.17
C VAL A 117 15.96 3.68 24.73
N VAL A 118 14.76 3.89 24.18
CA VAL A 118 14.45 3.52 22.79
C VAL A 118 14.84 4.63 21.81
N ARG A 119 15.53 4.22 20.73
CA ARG A 119 16.04 5.07 19.66
C ARG A 119 14.89 5.77 18.92
N ARG A 120 14.64 7.04 19.24
CA ARG A 120 13.46 7.85 18.83
C ARG A 120 13.38 8.28 17.35
N ARG A 121 14.02 7.57 16.40
CA ARG A 121 14.05 7.99 14.98
C ARG A 121 13.65 6.90 13.98
N PHE A 122 12.75 6.02 14.40
CA PHE A 122 12.38 4.84 13.62
C PHE A 122 11.12 5.01 12.76
N GLU A 123 10.20 5.95 12.99
CA GLU A 123 8.93 6.06 12.22
C GLU A 123 9.09 6.09 10.69
N LEU A 124 9.82 7.07 10.15
CA LEU A 124 10.08 7.16 8.71
C LEU A 124 10.90 5.97 8.18
N GLN A 125 11.67 5.30 9.05
CA GLN A 125 12.43 4.10 8.69
C GLN A 125 11.57 2.84 8.72
N ALA A 126 10.61 2.75 9.65
CA ALA A 126 9.64 1.69 9.80
C ALA A 126 8.71 1.68 8.60
N VAL A 127 8.13 2.83 8.24
CA VAL A 127 7.26 2.97 7.07
C VAL A 127 7.99 2.53 5.79
N ARG A 128 9.21 3.02 5.57
CA ARG A 128 10.03 2.59 4.42
C ARG A 128 10.37 1.10 4.46
N ARG A 129 10.59 0.54 5.66
CA ARG A 129 10.87 -0.88 5.86
C ARG A 129 9.65 -1.75 5.56
N ILE A 130 8.46 -1.34 5.99
CA ILE A 130 7.18 -2.00 5.69
C ILE A 130 6.99 -2.08 4.17
N HIS A 131 7.14 -0.95 3.47
CA HIS A 131 7.04 -0.95 2.00
C HIS A 131 8.09 -1.86 1.35
N ARG A 132 9.33 -1.86 1.86
CA ARG A 132 10.40 -2.74 1.34
C ARG A 132 10.11 -4.21 1.59
N ALA A 133 9.68 -4.58 2.79
CA ALA A 133 9.38 -5.95 3.17
C ALA A 133 8.24 -6.50 2.31
N ARG A 134 7.16 -5.72 2.11
CA ARG A 134 6.08 -6.06 1.19
C ARG A 134 6.59 -6.25 -0.24
N ASN A 135 7.33 -5.29 -0.79
CA ASN A 135 7.85 -5.39 -2.15
C ASN A 135 8.81 -6.57 -2.35
N GLN A 136 9.58 -6.95 -1.32
CA GLN A 136 10.48 -8.10 -1.38
C GLN A 136 9.72 -9.43 -1.30
N HIS A 137 8.67 -9.49 -0.48
CA HIS A 137 7.92 -10.73 -0.24
C HIS A 137 6.91 -11.03 -1.35
N PHE A 138 6.17 -10.02 -1.81
CA PHE A 138 5.09 -10.20 -2.80
C PHE A 138 5.54 -9.96 -4.25
N SER A 139 6.86 -9.93 -4.48
CA SER A 139 7.51 -9.57 -5.74
C SER A 139 7.23 -8.13 -6.17
N GLY A 140 8.27 -7.36 -6.48
CA GLY A 140 8.19 -5.91 -6.71
C GLY A 140 7.34 -5.44 -7.90
N ASP A 141 6.62 -6.34 -8.56
CA ASP A 141 5.57 -6.00 -9.51
C ASP A 141 4.32 -5.59 -8.73
N GLY A 142 3.98 -4.29 -8.73
CA GLY A 142 2.87 -3.75 -7.94
C GLY A 142 1.51 -4.37 -8.25
N TYR A 143 1.39 -5.09 -9.37
CA TYR A 143 0.19 -5.80 -9.79
C TYR A 143 0.10 -7.23 -9.23
N GLY A 144 1.21 -7.95 -9.04
CA GLY A 144 1.16 -9.32 -8.49
C GLY A 144 0.66 -9.37 -7.05
N VAL A 145 0.72 -8.24 -6.35
CA VAL A 145 0.22 -8.08 -4.98
C VAL A 145 -1.30 -8.28 -4.88
N VAL A 146 -2.08 -7.97 -5.93
CA VAL A 146 -3.55 -8.16 -5.89
C VAL A 146 -3.98 -9.61 -6.11
N GLU A 147 -3.08 -10.47 -6.56
CA GLU A 147 -3.32 -11.90 -6.78
C GLU A 147 -3.16 -12.73 -5.49
N ILE A 148 -2.45 -12.18 -4.49
CA ILE A 148 -2.03 -12.91 -3.31
C ILE A 148 -2.97 -12.62 -2.12
N PRO A 149 -3.46 -13.64 -1.41
CA PRO A 149 -4.26 -13.44 -0.20
C PRO A 149 -3.50 -12.61 0.86
N PRO A 150 -4.20 -11.79 1.66
CA PRO A 150 -5.65 -11.57 1.70
C PRO A 150 -6.20 -10.59 0.64
N LEU A 151 -5.36 -9.98 -0.22
CA LEU A 151 -5.82 -8.93 -1.14
C LEU A 151 -6.61 -9.47 -2.34
N SER A 152 -6.41 -10.73 -2.69
CA SER A 152 -7.22 -11.42 -3.70
C SER A 152 -8.56 -11.92 -3.18
N LEU A 153 -8.81 -11.87 -1.87
CA LEU A 153 -10.05 -12.37 -1.26
C LEU A 153 -11.13 -11.29 -1.21
N ALA A 154 -12.39 -11.72 -1.26
CA ALA A 154 -13.51 -10.86 -0.92
C ALA A 154 -13.44 -10.44 0.56
N LEU A 155 -13.87 -9.22 0.85
CA LEU A 155 -13.72 -8.62 2.17
C LEU A 155 -14.40 -9.48 3.24
N ASN A 156 -13.63 -9.94 4.23
CA ASN A 156 -14.07 -10.82 5.32
C ASN A 156 -14.56 -12.22 4.87
N GLU A 157 -14.21 -12.66 3.67
CA GLU A 157 -14.58 -13.98 3.14
C GLU A 157 -13.33 -14.79 2.77
N THR A 158 -13.52 -16.10 2.60
CA THR A 158 -12.49 -17.00 2.05
C THR A 158 -12.57 -17.12 0.53
N ALA A 159 -13.62 -16.58 -0.08
CA ALA A 159 -13.82 -16.61 -1.52
C ALA A 159 -12.88 -15.60 -2.21
N THR A 160 -12.30 -16.00 -3.34
CA THR A 160 -11.44 -15.13 -4.14
C THR A 160 -12.29 -14.10 -4.87
N PHE A 161 -12.00 -12.81 -4.64
CA PHE A 161 -12.50 -11.71 -5.44
C PHE A 161 -11.73 -11.59 -6.75
N PHE A 162 -10.43 -11.85 -6.75
CA PHE A 162 -9.61 -11.89 -7.96
C PHE A 162 -10.06 -13.03 -8.89
N GLN A 163 -10.36 -12.71 -10.16
CA GLN A 163 -10.87 -13.68 -11.13
C GLN A 163 -9.82 -14.06 -12.18
N PHE A 164 -9.13 -13.08 -12.78
CA PHE A 164 -8.13 -13.36 -13.81
C PHE A 164 -7.07 -12.26 -13.98
N ASP A 165 -5.87 -12.69 -14.39
CA ASP A 165 -4.81 -11.86 -14.98
C ASP A 165 -4.55 -12.32 -16.41
N TYR A 166 -4.65 -11.41 -17.36
CA TYR A 166 -4.34 -11.67 -18.75
C TYR A 166 -3.28 -10.70 -19.26
N VAL A 167 -2.16 -11.26 -19.70
CA VAL A 167 -1.05 -10.52 -20.30
C VAL A 167 -0.96 -10.85 -21.79
N SER A 168 -0.96 -9.82 -22.63
CA SER A 168 -0.81 -9.96 -24.08
C SER A 168 0.34 -9.12 -24.62
N ILE A 169 0.90 -9.56 -25.76
CA ILE A 169 2.00 -8.89 -26.41
C ILE A 169 1.52 -7.51 -26.90
N ASN A 170 2.31 -6.49 -26.59
CA ASN A 170 2.14 -5.18 -27.20
C ASN A 170 3.07 -5.07 -28.41
N HIS A 171 2.54 -5.32 -29.61
CA HIS A 171 3.32 -5.28 -30.84
C HIS A 171 3.97 -3.91 -31.13
N ALA A 172 3.42 -2.81 -30.59
CA ALA A 172 4.01 -1.49 -30.70
C ALA A 172 5.18 -1.27 -29.73
N ASN A 173 5.22 -1.99 -28.61
CA ASN A 173 6.31 -1.91 -27.65
C ASN A 173 6.40 -3.21 -26.82
N THR A 174 7.26 -4.13 -27.27
CA THR A 174 7.45 -5.44 -26.64
C THR A 174 7.95 -5.38 -25.19
N SER A 175 8.56 -4.25 -24.77
CA SER A 175 8.98 -4.04 -23.38
C SER A 175 7.83 -3.65 -22.43
N LYS A 176 6.65 -3.35 -22.96
CA LYS A 176 5.46 -2.94 -22.20
C LYS A 176 4.25 -3.76 -22.64
N PRO A 177 4.12 -5.01 -22.19
CA PRO A 177 2.97 -5.85 -22.53
C PRO A 177 1.67 -5.19 -22.06
N LYS A 178 0.57 -5.54 -22.73
CA LYS A 178 -0.77 -5.13 -22.30
C LYS A 178 -1.21 -6.07 -21.20
N ARG A 179 -1.80 -5.53 -20.14
CA ARG A 179 -2.31 -6.30 -19.03
C ARG A 179 -3.77 -5.96 -18.79
N LEU A 180 -4.54 -6.99 -18.46
CA LEU A 180 -5.93 -6.92 -18.07
C LEU A 180 -6.10 -7.73 -16.78
N LEU A 181 -6.50 -7.07 -15.72
CA LEU A 181 -6.79 -7.67 -14.42
C LEU A 181 -8.27 -7.52 -14.13
N ALA A 182 -8.88 -8.52 -13.50
CA ALA A 182 -10.27 -8.39 -13.07
C ALA A 182 -10.54 -9.04 -11.72
N GLY A 183 -11.42 -8.40 -10.97
CA GLY A 183 -12.03 -8.96 -9.78
C GLY A 183 -13.55 -8.89 -9.85
N ALA A 184 -14.21 -9.88 -9.28
CA ALA A 184 -15.64 -9.98 -9.13
C ALA A 184 -15.97 -10.79 -7.89
N HIS A 185 -17.03 -10.39 -7.19
CA HIS A 185 -17.55 -11.19 -6.10
C HIS A 185 -18.29 -12.41 -6.67
N PRO A 186 -17.93 -13.67 -6.34
CA PRO A 186 -18.52 -14.86 -6.97
C PRO A 186 -20.06 -14.90 -6.89
N THR A 187 -20.64 -14.51 -5.76
CA THR A 187 -22.09 -14.40 -5.58
C THR A 187 -22.74 -13.42 -6.57
N LEU A 188 -22.08 -12.29 -6.87
CA LEU A 188 -22.62 -11.28 -7.78
C LEU A 188 -22.46 -11.69 -9.25
N VAL A 189 -21.45 -12.50 -9.59
CA VAL A 189 -21.28 -13.07 -10.94
C VAL A 189 -22.52 -13.85 -11.37
N ASN A 190 -23.23 -14.50 -10.43
CA ASN A 190 -24.49 -15.19 -10.70
C ASN A 190 -25.59 -14.27 -11.27
N LEU A 191 -25.55 -12.97 -10.99
CA LEU A 191 -26.53 -12.02 -11.52
C LEU A 191 -26.41 -11.86 -13.05
N LEU A 192 -25.24 -12.14 -13.63
CA LEU A 192 -25.02 -12.11 -15.08
C LEU A 192 -25.62 -13.33 -15.80
N ARG A 193 -25.96 -14.39 -15.05
CA ARG A 193 -26.58 -15.61 -15.59
C ARG A 193 -28.08 -15.45 -15.85
N TYR A 194 -28.70 -14.37 -15.39
CA TYR A 194 -30.11 -14.12 -15.66
C TYR A 194 -30.31 -13.63 -17.10
N ASN A 195 -31.22 -14.28 -17.82
CA ASN A 195 -31.52 -13.91 -19.19
C ASN A 195 -32.23 -12.55 -19.28
N GLY A 196 -31.84 -11.77 -20.28
CA GLY A 196 -32.44 -10.49 -20.59
C GLY A 196 -32.15 -9.39 -19.56
N THR A 197 -31.06 -9.50 -18.79
CA THR A 197 -30.61 -8.39 -17.96
C THR A 197 -30.06 -7.26 -18.81
N THR A 198 -30.14 -6.05 -18.28
CA THR A 198 -29.43 -4.89 -18.84
C THR A 198 -28.08 -4.79 -18.17
N LEU A 199 -27.01 -4.71 -18.95
CA LEU A 199 -25.67 -4.43 -18.43
C LEU A 199 -25.30 -2.97 -18.66
N PHE A 200 -24.51 -2.43 -17.76
CA PHE A 200 -23.91 -1.12 -17.87
C PHE A 200 -22.39 -1.29 -17.81
N VAL A 201 -21.67 -0.76 -18.79
CA VAL A 201 -20.21 -0.81 -18.85
C VAL A 201 -19.69 0.61 -18.87
N ASP A 202 -19.03 1.00 -17.80
CA ASP A 202 -18.50 2.36 -17.64
C ASP A 202 -17.04 2.31 -17.22
N ALA A 203 -16.30 3.34 -17.61
CA ALA A 203 -14.87 3.43 -17.44
C ALA A 203 -14.48 4.75 -16.78
N THR A 204 -13.94 4.66 -15.57
CA THR A 204 -13.24 5.80 -14.98
C THR A 204 -11.74 5.61 -15.17
N PHE A 205 -11.17 6.34 -16.13
CA PHE A 205 -9.79 6.17 -16.57
C PHE A 205 -9.49 4.76 -17.10
N ARG A 206 -8.65 3.97 -16.43
CA ARG A 206 -8.25 2.61 -16.84
C ARG A 206 -9.01 1.52 -16.10
N LEU A 207 -9.90 1.91 -15.20
CA LEU A 207 -10.76 1.03 -14.44
C LEU A 207 -12.13 1.00 -15.13
N TYR A 208 -12.56 -0.20 -15.48
CA TYR A 208 -13.88 -0.48 -16.06
C TYR A 208 -14.69 -1.24 -15.02
N HIS A 209 -15.95 -0.87 -14.83
CA HIS A 209 -16.90 -1.68 -14.08
C HIS A 209 -18.03 -2.15 -14.98
N VAL A 210 -18.46 -3.39 -14.74
CA VAL A 210 -19.65 -3.95 -15.37
C VAL A 210 -20.70 -4.14 -14.30
N ASP A 211 -21.76 -3.36 -14.44
CA ASP A 211 -22.90 -3.41 -13.55
C ASP A 211 -24.04 -4.14 -14.26
N THR A 212 -24.82 -4.89 -13.49
CA THR A 212 -26.02 -5.56 -14.00
C THR A 212 -27.25 -5.05 -13.28
N ASN A 213 -28.34 -4.87 -14.01
CA ASN A 213 -29.61 -4.50 -13.42
C ASN A 213 -30.20 -5.69 -12.65
N ASN A 214 -30.19 -5.61 -11.32
CA ASN A 214 -30.86 -6.58 -10.47
C ASN A 214 -32.35 -6.23 -10.38
N ARG A 215 -33.18 -6.96 -11.13
CA ARG A 215 -34.63 -6.76 -11.19
C ARG A 215 -35.32 -6.85 -9.82
N ALA A 216 -34.77 -7.63 -8.89
CA ALA A 216 -35.37 -7.78 -7.56
C ALA A 216 -35.22 -6.50 -6.71
N SER A 217 -34.09 -5.80 -6.83
CA SER A 217 -33.86 -4.53 -6.12
C SER A 217 -34.18 -3.29 -6.96
N GLY A 218 -34.26 -3.42 -8.29
CA GLY A 218 -34.38 -2.31 -9.22
C GLY A 218 -33.10 -1.45 -9.33
N LEU A 219 -31.96 -1.97 -8.86
CA LEU A 219 -30.68 -1.26 -8.84
C LEU A 219 -29.66 -1.92 -9.77
N PHE A 220 -28.77 -1.11 -10.33
CA PHE A 220 -27.55 -1.60 -10.95
C PHE A 220 -26.57 -2.00 -9.85
N VAL A 221 -26.09 -3.24 -9.94
CA VAL A 221 -25.13 -3.82 -9.00
C VAL A 221 -23.82 -4.04 -9.73
N PRO A 222 -22.70 -3.48 -9.25
CA PRO A 222 -21.40 -3.72 -9.85
C PRO A 222 -20.97 -5.15 -9.62
N VAL A 223 -20.67 -5.85 -10.71
CA VAL A 223 -20.30 -7.28 -10.68
C VAL A 223 -18.81 -7.46 -10.92
N TYR A 224 -18.29 -6.86 -11.99
CA TYR A 224 -16.88 -6.93 -12.35
C TYR A 224 -16.21 -5.56 -12.22
N TYR A 225 -14.98 -5.57 -11.72
CA TYR A 225 -14.06 -4.45 -11.77
C TYR A 225 -12.82 -4.89 -12.53
N MET A 226 -12.49 -4.19 -13.61
CA MET A 226 -11.43 -4.56 -14.54
C MET A 226 -10.44 -3.42 -14.71
N LEU A 227 -9.15 -3.71 -14.59
CA LEU A 227 -8.08 -2.76 -14.86
C LEU A 227 -7.40 -3.14 -16.18
N SER A 228 -7.42 -2.22 -17.15
CA SER A 228 -6.75 -2.44 -18.43
C SER A 228 -5.68 -1.40 -18.70
N THR A 229 -4.51 -1.84 -19.15
CA THR A 229 -3.47 -0.93 -19.64
C THR A 229 -3.69 -0.47 -21.08
N ALA A 230 -4.66 -1.06 -21.80
CA ALA A 230 -4.91 -0.81 -23.21
C ALA A 230 -6.38 -0.44 -23.48
N ARG A 231 -6.59 0.55 -24.34
CA ARG A 231 -7.89 1.02 -24.83
C ARG A 231 -7.98 0.80 -26.34
N VAL A 232 -8.14 -0.46 -26.72
CA VAL A 232 -8.24 -0.89 -28.12
C VAL A 232 -9.23 -2.03 -28.21
N GLU A 233 -9.82 -2.23 -29.39
CA GLU A 233 -10.88 -3.22 -29.62
C GLU A 233 -10.53 -4.62 -29.11
N SER A 234 -9.31 -5.11 -29.36
CA SER A 234 -8.89 -6.43 -28.87
C SER A 234 -8.78 -6.52 -27.35
N ALA A 235 -8.50 -5.41 -26.66
CA ALA A 235 -8.52 -5.39 -25.20
C ALA A 235 -9.96 -5.46 -24.68
N TYR A 236 -10.87 -4.69 -25.27
CA TYR A 236 -12.30 -4.75 -24.93
C TYR A 236 -12.91 -6.11 -25.23
N TRP A 237 -12.56 -6.72 -26.36
CA TRP A 237 -13.01 -8.06 -26.70
C TRP A 237 -12.59 -9.06 -25.61
N ASN A 238 -11.31 -9.03 -25.20
CA ASN A 238 -10.82 -9.89 -24.12
C ASN A 238 -11.55 -9.64 -22.79
N MET A 239 -11.86 -8.37 -22.44
CA MET A 239 -12.64 -8.05 -21.23
C MET A 239 -13.99 -8.76 -21.23
N ILE A 240 -14.77 -8.57 -22.29
CA ILE A 240 -16.11 -9.14 -22.40
C ILE A 240 -16.04 -10.67 -22.52
N HIS A 241 -15.05 -11.19 -23.24
CA HIS A 241 -14.81 -12.62 -23.37
C HIS A 241 -14.56 -13.29 -22.02
N PHE A 242 -13.65 -12.75 -21.21
CA PHE A 242 -13.34 -13.34 -19.90
C PHE A 242 -14.49 -13.20 -18.90
N ILE A 243 -15.28 -12.13 -18.96
CA ILE A 243 -16.52 -12.03 -18.19
C ILE A 243 -17.47 -13.17 -18.59
N SER A 244 -17.68 -13.38 -19.89
CA SER A 244 -18.54 -14.47 -20.37
C SER A 244 -18.03 -15.84 -19.92
N GLN A 245 -16.71 -16.08 -20.00
CA GLN A 245 -16.12 -17.33 -19.52
C GLN A 245 -16.29 -17.52 -18.01
N GLY A 246 -16.11 -16.46 -17.22
CA GLY A 246 -16.24 -16.51 -15.76
C GLY A 246 -17.66 -16.80 -15.26
N THR A 247 -18.67 -16.66 -16.11
CA THR A 247 -20.06 -17.03 -15.77
C THR A 247 -20.39 -18.50 -16.02
N ASP A 248 -19.51 -19.28 -16.68
CA ASP A 248 -19.74 -20.68 -17.10
C ASP A 248 -20.99 -20.91 -17.97
N GLN A 249 -21.67 -19.84 -18.38
CA GLN A 249 -22.89 -19.88 -19.18
C GLN A 249 -22.90 -18.73 -20.19
N PRO A 250 -23.55 -18.87 -21.36
CA PRO A 250 -23.69 -17.75 -22.28
C PRO A 250 -24.50 -16.63 -21.63
N ILE A 251 -23.90 -15.45 -21.48
CA ILE A 251 -24.61 -14.24 -21.05
C ILE A 251 -25.54 -13.82 -22.19
N GLN A 252 -26.81 -13.57 -21.87
CA GLN A 252 -27.82 -13.13 -22.84
C GLN A 252 -28.42 -11.78 -22.41
N PRO A 253 -27.70 -10.67 -22.61
CA PRO A 253 -28.19 -9.37 -22.19
C PRO A 253 -29.28 -8.85 -23.14
N ALA A 254 -30.34 -8.27 -22.57
CA ALA A 254 -31.38 -7.60 -23.35
C ALA A 254 -30.86 -6.30 -23.98
N GLY A 255 -29.96 -5.62 -23.29
CA GLY A 255 -29.30 -4.42 -23.75
C GLY A 255 -28.03 -4.17 -22.97
N ILE A 256 -27.07 -3.50 -23.60
CA ILE A 256 -25.83 -3.05 -22.96
C ILE A 256 -25.73 -1.55 -23.18
N VAL A 257 -25.57 -0.82 -22.08
CA VAL A 257 -25.32 0.62 -22.10
C VAL A 257 -23.85 0.84 -21.79
N CYS A 258 -23.14 1.61 -22.62
CA CYS A 258 -21.71 1.84 -22.44
C CYS A 258 -21.23 3.19 -22.94
N GLU A 259 -19.99 3.56 -22.62
CA GLU A 259 -19.32 4.72 -23.21
C GLU A 259 -19.36 4.67 -24.74
N ILE A 260 -19.48 5.84 -25.38
CA ILE A 260 -19.54 5.97 -26.84
C ILE A 260 -18.12 5.85 -27.44
N GLU A 261 -17.52 4.67 -27.29
CA GLU A 261 -16.25 4.31 -27.91
C GLU A 261 -16.48 3.21 -28.95
N GLY A 262 -16.19 3.51 -30.22
CA GLY A 262 -16.44 2.59 -31.34
C GLY A 262 -15.78 1.22 -31.17
N ALA A 263 -14.55 1.19 -30.63
CA ALA A 263 -13.84 -0.06 -30.34
C ALA A 263 -14.54 -0.92 -29.27
N LEU A 264 -15.16 -0.29 -28.26
CA LEU A 264 -15.91 -1.00 -27.23
C LEU A 264 -17.23 -1.52 -27.79
N HIS A 265 -17.95 -0.69 -28.56
CA HIS A 265 -19.18 -1.08 -29.24
C HIS A 265 -18.96 -2.29 -30.18
N ASN A 266 -17.90 -2.26 -31.00
CA ASN A 266 -17.56 -3.37 -31.90
C ASN A 266 -17.27 -4.66 -31.14
N ALA A 267 -16.49 -4.57 -30.07
CA ALA A 267 -16.16 -5.72 -29.22
C ALA A 267 -17.42 -6.35 -28.60
N ILE A 268 -18.32 -5.50 -28.07
CA ILE A 268 -19.59 -5.94 -27.49
C ILE A 268 -20.48 -6.61 -28.54
N GLN A 269 -20.66 -5.99 -29.71
CA GLN A 269 -21.49 -6.54 -30.78
C GLN A 269 -20.95 -7.85 -31.35
N THR A 270 -19.62 -8.00 -31.40
CA THR A 270 -19.00 -9.26 -31.81
C THR A 270 -19.31 -10.39 -30.84
N GLN A 271 -19.29 -10.10 -29.54
CA GLN A 271 -19.56 -11.11 -28.50
C GLN A 271 -21.06 -11.37 -28.32
N PHE A 272 -21.89 -10.34 -28.50
CA PHE A 272 -23.34 -10.37 -28.31
C PHE A 272 -24.08 -9.77 -29.53
N PRO A 273 -24.14 -10.51 -30.66
CA PRO A 273 -24.66 -9.98 -31.93
C PRO A 273 -26.14 -9.61 -31.88
N ASN A 274 -26.91 -10.19 -30.95
CA ASN A 274 -28.35 -9.97 -30.82
C ASN A 274 -28.70 -8.89 -29.78
N THR A 275 -27.70 -8.29 -29.11
CA THR A 275 -27.93 -7.35 -28.02
C THR A 275 -27.97 -5.92 -28.53
N ILE A 276 -28.92 -5.14 -28.00
CA ILE A 276 -29.01 -3.71 -28.29
C ILE A 276 -27.90 -2.99 -27.52
N VAL A 277 -26.96 -2.38 -28.23
CA VAL A 277 -25.89 -1.55 -27.64
C VAL A 277 -26.29 -0.09 -27.73
N VAL A 278 -26.32 0.60 -26.60
CA VAL A 278 -26.74 1.99 -26.47
C VAL A 278 -25.61 2.82 -25.86
N GLY A 279 -25.30 3.95 -26.48
CA GLY A 279 -24.37 4.92 -25.92
C GLY A 279 -24.93 5.54 -24.62
N CYS A 280 -24.10 5.66 -23.60
CA CYS A 280 -24.47 6.28 -22.34
C CYS A 280 -24.80 7.77 -22.53
N LEU A 281 -26.04 8.16 -22.21
CA LEU A 281 -26.50 9.55 -22.31
C LEU A 281 -25.75 10.48 -21.35
N PHE A 282 -25.28 9.95 -20.21
CA PHE A 282 -24.51 10.72 -19.23
C PHE A 282 -23.20 11.21 -19.83
N ASP A 283 -22.47 10.33 -20.53
CA ASP A 283 -21.22 10.69 -21.20
C ASP A 283 -21.47 11.68 -22.35
N MET A 284 -22.58 11.50 -23.08
CA MET A 284 -22.98 12.43 -24.13
C MET A 284 -23.30 13.84 -23.59
N LYS A 285 -23.76 13.96 -22.34
CA LYS A 285 -24.03 15.26 -21.69
C LYS A 285 -22.80 15.88 -21.04
N GLN A 286 -21.73 15.11 -20.85
CA GLN A 286 -20.46 15.60 -20.32
C GLN A 286 -19.46 16.04 -21.41
N ALA A 287 -19.69 15.63 -22.66
CA ALA A 287 -18.94 16.06 -23.85
C ALA A 287 -19.31 17.50 -24.27
#